data_AF-X1C7I9-F1
#
_entry.id   AF-X1C7I9-F1
#
_cell.length_a   1.000
_cell.length_b   1.000
_cell.length_c   1.000
_cell.angle_alpha   90.00
_cell.angle_beta   90.00
_cell.angle_gamma   90.00
#
_symmetry.space_group_name_H-M   'P 1'
#
loop_
_entity.id
_entity.type
_entity.pdbx_description
1 polymer ?
#
loop_
_entity_poly.entity_id
_entity_poly.type
_entity_poly.pdbx_seq_one_letter_code
_entity_poly.pdbx_strand_id
1 'polypeptide(L)'
;IDSEIYKALFTAKEYYNKKHRYYNQKIKRLKQKETEFKQLLDYVNREKGSLTEPKVKDEISTSIRFIKNSIREIDDKINNLSNQIEELTLDVDEESNIIEDIKNLDRDKKINLRHLRKLEQDLLSEMQHNAYFKTVRTIEILEINLKEMPRNLNKWSKKRVKIHRKMLDLCRKAKVFENIKKQIEIELLGTKHTTDRYLQLYSELKNRNRKKLIEEQLRFFRNKAKAKEKRVINTKYIIKKKRLKKKFKNEKLEIALEKQKSGKKLDFYEFKLILDNSKKKE
;
A
#
# COMPACT_ATOMS: atom_id res chain seq x y z
N ILE A 1 -7.70 -23.70 -22.85
CA ILE A 1 -6.53 -23.17 -22.10
C ILE A 1 -6.00 -21.85 -22.70
N ASP A 2 -5.24 -21.83 -23.79
CA ASP A 2 -4.64 -20.57 -24.30
C ASP A 2 -5.65 -19.48 -24.67
N SER A 3 -6.70 -19.88 -25.39
CA SER A 3 -7.80 -18.98 -25.74
C SER A 3 -8.51 -18.41 -24.51
N GLU A 4 -8.64 -19.21 -23.44
CA GLU A 4 -9.29 -18.78 -22.18
C GLU A 4 -8.39 -17.87 -21.35
N ILE A 5 -7.09 -18.16 -21.27
CA ILE A 5 -6.11 -17.30 -20.60
C ILE A 5 -6.06 -15.94 -21.30
N TYR A 6 -6.02 -15.94 -22.63
CA TYR A 6 -6.00 -14.70 -23.41
C TYR A 6 -7.31 -13.90 -23.23
N LYS A 7 -8.48 -14.56 -23.31
CA LYS A 7 -9.79 -13.93 -23.05
C LYS A 7 -9.89 -13.34 -21.64
N ALA A 8 -9.40 -14.04 -20.62
CA ALA A 8 -9.41 -13.57 -19.24
C ALA A 8 -8.52 -12.34 -19.05
N LEU A 9 -7.30 -12.36 -19.62
CA LEU A 9 -6.37 -11.22 -19.55
C LEU A 9 -6.87 -10.01 -20.33
N PHE A 10 -7.46 -10.24 -21.50
CA PHE A 10 -8.04 -9.19 -22.32
C PHE A 10 -9.20 -8.51 -21.58
N THR A 11 -10.16 -9.30 -21.07
CA THR A 11 -11.30 -8.79 -20.28
C THR A 11 -10.83 -8.00 -19.05
N ALA A 12 -9.83 -8.51 -18.33
CA ALA A 12 -9.25 -7.81 -17.18
C ALA A 12 -8.60 -6.47 -17.60
N LYS A 13 -7.82 -6.47 -18.68
CA LYS A 13 -7.16 -5.28 -19.22
C LYS A 13 -8.19 -4.21 -19.60
N GLU A 14 -9.25 -4.57 -20.31
CA GLU A 14 -10.32 -3.64 -20.69
C GLU A 14 -11.01 -3.04 -19.46
N TYR A 15 -11.37 -3.88 -18.49
CA TYR A 15 -12.01 -3.45 -17.25
C TYR A 15 -11.17 -2.42 -16.49
N TYR A 16 -9.89 -2.71 -16.27
CA TYR A 16 -9.00 -1.80 -15.54
C TYR A 16 -8.67 -0.54 -16.34
N ASN A 17 -8.55 -0.62 -17.66
CA ASN A 17 -8.38 0.54 -18.53
C ASN A 17 -9.59 1.47 -18.47
N LYS A 18 -10.82 0.93 -18.51
CA LYS A 18 -12.06 1.71 -18.38
C LYS A 18 -12.10 2.46 -17.05
N LYS A 19 -11.78 1.78 -15.94
CA LYS A 19 -11.71 2.43 -14.62
C LYS A 19 -10.59 3.47 -14.51
N HIS A 20 -9.42 3.19 -15.10
CA HIS A 20 -8.30 4.13 -15.13
C HIS A 20 -8.67 5.42 -15.88
N ARG A 21 -9.29 5.30 -17.06
CA ARG A 21 -9.82 6.44 -17.83
C ARG A 21 -10.82 7.25 -17.01
N TYR A 22 -11.78 6.57 -16.37
CA TYR A 22 -12.78 7.24 -15.52
C TYR A 22 -12.14 8.07 -14.39
N TYR A 23 -11.15 7.52 -13.68
CA TYR A 23 -10.47 8.25 -12.62
C TYR A 23 -9.62 9.40 -13.15
N ASN A 24 -8.93 9.21 -14.28
CA ASN A 24 -8.18 10.31 -14.91
C ASN A 24 -9.11 11.44 -15.35
N GLN A 25 -10.27 11.12 -15.90
CA GLN A 25 -11.25 12.14 -16.28
C GLN A 25 -11.79 12.89 -15.06
N LYS A 26 -12.07 12.19 -13.95
CA LYS A 26 -12.46 12.84 -12.68
C LYS A 26 -11.36 13.75 -12.13
N ILE A 27 -10.12 13.29 -12.12
CA ILE A 27 -8.98 14.10 -11.66
C ILE A 27 -8.81 15.33 -12.55
N LYS A 28 -8.92 15.18 -13.89
CA LYS A 28 -8.84 16.30 -14.83
C LYS A 28 -9.93 17.34 -14.56
N ARG A 29 -11.18 16.90 -14.40
CA ARG A 29 -12.31 17.79 -14.06
C ARG A 29 -12.10 18.52 -12.73
N LEU A 30 -11.56 17.85 -11.72
CA LEU A 30 -11.27 18.49 -10.42
C LEU A 30 -10.17 19.55 -10.53
N LYS A 31 -9.09 19.28 -11.27
CA LYS A 31 -8.04 20.28 -11.53
C LYS A 31 -8.56 21.49 -12.31
N GLN A 32 -9.44 21.24 -13.28
CA GLN A 32 -10.08 22.32 -14.02
C GLN A 32 -10.95 23.18 -13.09
N LYS A 33 -11.81 22.55 -12.27
CA LYS A 33 -12.60 23.25 -11.26
C LYS A 33 -11.75 24.02 -10.24
N GLU A 34 -10.61 23.47 -9.83
CA GLU A 34 -9.69 24.18 -8.93
C GLU A 34 -9.16 25.47 -9.60
N THR A 35 -8.87 25.41 -10.91
CA THR A 35 -8.44 26.58 -11.68
C THR A 35 -9.58 27.59 -11.83
N GLU A 36 -10.79 27.12 -12.16
CA GLU A 36 -11.99 27.95 -12.24
C GLU A 36 -12.29 28.64 -10.91
N PHE A 37 -12.20 27.93 -9.78
CA PHE A 37 -12.39 28.52 -8.45
C PHE A 37 -11.32 29.53 -8.08
N LYS A 38 -10.05 29.32 -8.47
CA LYS A 38 -8.99 30.33 -8.29
C LYS A 38 -9.29 31.60 -9.08
N GLN A 39 -9.67 31.45 -10.35
CA GLN A 39 -10.02 32.58 -11.21
C GLN A 39 -11.26 33.34 -10.69
N LEU A 40 -12.29 32.61 -10.26
CA LEU A 40 -13.48 33.20 -9.63
C LEU A 40 -13.13 33.90 -8.33
N LEU A 41 -12.27 33.32 -7.50
CA LEU A 41 -11.83 33.95 -6.25
C LEU A 41 -11.09 35.25 -6.54
N ASP A 42 -10.17 35.26 -7.51
CA ASP A 42 -9.47 36.47 -7.93
C ASP A 42 -10.44 37.53 -8.46
N TYR A 43 -11.44 37.13 -9.25
CA TYR A 43 -12.49 38.02 -9.76
C TYR A 43 -13.32 38.64 -8.62
N VAL A 44 -13.86 37.81 -7.72
CA VAL A 44 -14.71 38.28 -6.61
C VAL A 44 -13.90 39.13 -5.62
N ASN A 45 -12.61 38.84 -5.42
CA ASN A 45 -11.74 39.69 -4.61
C ASN A 45 -11.55 41.09 -5.23
N ARG A 46 -11.45 41.20 -6.56
CA ARG A 46 -11.40 42.50 -7.25
C ARG A 46 -12.73 43.24 -7.12
N GLU A 47 -13.85 42.55 -7.32
CA GLU A 47 -15.17 43.14 -7.10
C GLU A 47 -15.32 43.64 -5.66
N LYS A 48 -14.93 42.84 -4.66
CA LYS A 48 -14.94 43.26 -3.26
C LYS A 48 -14.11 44.53 -3.04
N GLY A 49 -12.94 44.65 -3.67
CA GLY A 49 -12.10 45.85 -3.59
C GLY A 49 -12.77 47.11 -4.17
N SER A 50 -13.71 46.95 -5.10
CA SER A 50 -14.51 48.06 -5.65
C SER A 50 -15.72 48.42 -4.77
N LEU A 51 -16.10 47.54 -3.84
CA LEU A 51 -17.20 47.77 -2.91
C LEU A 51 -16.68 48.43 -1.65
N THR A 52 -17.33 49.50 -1.22
CA THR A 52 -17.07 50.09 0.10
C THR A 52 -17.67 49.19 1.17
N GLU A 53 -16.87 48.84 2.17
CA GLU A 53 -17.39 48.15 3.35
C GLU A 53 -18.46 49.01 4.01
N PRO A 54 -19.71 48.53 4.10
CA PRO A 54 -20.77 49.29 4.74
C PRO A 54 -20.42 49.47 6.22
N LYS A 55 -20.29 50.73 6.65
CA LYS A 55 -20.30 51.04 8.07
C LYS A 55 -21.69 50.71 8.58
N VAL A 56 -21.78 49.81 9.56
CA VAL A 56 -23.02 49.58 10.30
C VAL A 56 -23.52 50.95 10.76
N LYS A 57 -24.78 51.31 10.46
CA LYS A 57 -25.32 52.61 10.86
C LYS A 57 -25.08 52.80 12.36
N ASP A 58 -24.33 53.84 12.71
CA ASP A 58 -23.95 54.14 14.09
C ASP A 58 -25.19 54.22 15.00
N GLU A 59 -26.34 54.61 14.46
CA GLU A 59 -27.64 54.65 15.12
C GLU A 59 -28.15 53.28 15.60
N ILE A 60 -28.05 52.23 14.77
CA ILE A 60 -28.49 50.87 15.14
C ILE A 60 -27.56 50.30 16.21
N SER A 61 -26.25 50.48 16.02
CA SER A 61 -25.23 50.05 16.99
C SER A 61 -25.40 50.75 18.35
N THR A 62 -25.67 52.06 18.33
CA THR A 62 -25.90 52.87 19.53
C THR A 62 -27.20 52.46 20.23
N SER A 63 -28.26 52.17 19.46
CA SER A 63 -29.54 51.68 20.00
C SER A 63 -29.41 50.30 20.65
N ILE A 64 -28.69 49.37 20.02
CA ILE A 64 -28.37 48.06 20.59
C ILE A 64 -27.60 48.21 21.91
N ARG A 65 -26.59 49.09 21.94
CA ARG A 65 -25.80 49.37 23.14
C ARG A 65 -26.67 49.94 24.26
N PHE A 66 -27.53 50.90 23.94
CA PHE A 66 -28.45 51.51 24.90
C PHE A 66 -29.41 50.48 25.50
N ILE A 67 -30.03 49.63 24.67
CA ILE A 67 -30.95 48.59 25.15
C ILE A 67 -30.21 47.55 26.01
N LYS A 68 -28.98 47.16 25.64
CA LYS A 68 -28.15 46.26 26.46
C LYS A 68 -27.82 46.86 27.83
N ASN A 69 -27.51 48.14 27.89
CA ASN A 69 -27.29 48.83 29.16
C ASN A 69 -28.58 48.90 30.00
N SER A 70 -29.71 49.24 29.38
CA SER A 70 -31.01 49.27 30.07
C SER A 70 -31.40 47.91 30.65
N ILE A 71 -31.16 46.80 29.93
CA ILE A 71 -31.38 45.44 30.45
C ILE A 71 -30.50 45.18 31.68
N ARG A 72 -29.22 45.58 31.64
CA ARG A 72 -28.31 45.42 32.77
C ARG A 72 -28.77 46.22 33.99
N GLU A 73 -29.17 47.47 33.79
CA GLU A 73 -29.69 48.31 34.88
C GLU A 73 -30.96 47.72 35.50
N ILE A 74 -31.83 47.11 34.68
CA ILE A 74 -33.00 46.39 35.18
C ILE A 74 -32.58 45.17 36.01
N ASP A 75 -31.61 44.38 35.54
CA ASP A 75 -31.08 43.23 36.27
C ASP A 75 -30.48 43.64 37.62
N ASP A 76 -29.70 44.72 37.65
CA ASP A 76 -29.11 45.25 38.88
C ASP A 76 -30.20 45.72 39.87
N LYS A 77 -31.27 46.36 39.38
CA LYS A 77 -32.43 46.75 40.20
C LYS A 77 -33.18 45.54 40.75
N ILE A 78 -33.47 44.55 39.92
CA ILE A 78 -34.13 43.31 40.36
C ILE A 78 -33.31 42.60 41.44
N ASN A 79 -31.98 42.52 41.25
CA ASN A 79 -31.09 41.92 42.24
C ASN A 79 -31.12 42.70 43.57
N ASN A 80 -31.05 44.03 43.53
CA ASN A 80 -31.12 44.85 44.74
C ASN A 80 -32.46 44.68 45.47
N LEU A 81 -33.58 44.68 44.75
CA LEU A 81 -34.91 44.44 45.34
C LEU A 81 -35.04 43.03 45.91
N SER A 82 -34.45 42.03 45.25
CA SER A 82 -34.43 40.65 45.74
C SER A 82 -33.61 40.53 47.03
N ASN A 83 -32.45 41.19 47.10
CA ASN A 83 -31.63 41.24 48.30
C ASN A 83 -32.36 41.95 49.45
N GLN A 84 -33.14 43.01 49.18
CA GLN A 84 -33.95 43.66 50.20
C GLN A 84 -34.97 42.70 50.83
N ILE A 85 -35.64 41.87 50.01
CA ILE A 85 -36.54 40.83 50.52
C ILE A 85 -35.79 39.80 51.38
N GLU A 86 -34.59 39.40 50.96
CA GLU A 86 -33.81 38.37 51.66
C GLU A 86 -33.18 38.86 52.98
N GLU A 87 -32.72 40.12 53.01
CA GLU A 87 -31.92 40.67 54.11
C GLU A 87 -32.71 41.49 55.14
N LEU A 88 -33.87 42.06 54.76
CA LEU A 88 -34.66 42.93 55.63
C LEU A 88 -35.86 42.22 56.24
N THR A 89 -36.23 42.62 57.46
CA THR A 89 -37.47 42.16 58.09
C THR A 89 -38.62 43.06 57.64
N LEU A 90 -39.23 42.71 56.50
CA LEU A 90 -40.35 43.42 55.90
C LEU A 90 -41.69 42.88 56.40
N ASP A 91 -42.72 43.71 56.38
CA ASP A 91 -44.09 43.20 56.50
C ASP A 91 -44.62 42.65 55.15
N VAL A 92 -45.78 41.99 55.20
CA VAL A 92 -46.37 41.32 54.04
C VAL A 92 -46.74 42.30 52.92
N ASP A 93 -47.14 43.53 53.28
CA ASP A 93 -47.55 44.54 52.32
C ASP A 93 -46.32 45.15 51.62
N GLU A 94 -45.23 45.40 52.36
CA GLU A 94 -43.94 45.84 51.84
C GLU A 94 -43.31 44.80 50.90
N GLU A 95 -43.27 43.53 51.30
CA GLU A 95 -42.77 42.45 50.46
C GLU A 95 -43.62 42.31 49.18
N SER A 96 -44.94 42.40 49.30
CA SER A 96 -45.86 42.34 48.15
C SER A 96 -45.61 43.48 47.15
N ASN A 97 -45.33 44.70 47.64
CA ASN A 97 -45.00 45.84 46.79
C ASN A 97 -43.69 45.64 46.04
N ILE A 98 -42.64 45.16 46.72
CA ILE A 98 -41.34 44.87 46.09
C ILE A 98 -41.48 43.76 45.04
N ILE A 99 -42.26 42.72 45.33
CA ILE A 99 -42.55 41.65 44.37
C ILE A 99 -43.24 42.20 43.12
N GLU A 100 -44.18 43.14 43.26
CA GLU A 100 -44.85 43.75 42.10
C GLU A 100 -43.89 44.64 41.29
N ASP A 101 -42.99 45.36 41.95
CA ASP A 101 -41.92 46.13 41.27
C ASP A 101 -40.97 45.22 40.50
N ILE A 102 -40.54 44.10 41.08
CA ILE A 102 -39.74 43.08 40.40
C ILE A 102 -40.47 42.54 39.17
N LYS A 103 -41.78 42.25 39.28
CA LYS A 103 -42.58 41.79 38.12
C LYS A 103 -42.66 42.83 37.03
N ASN A 104 -42.82 44.11 37.37
CA ASN A 104 -42.87 45.20 36.39
C ASN A 104 -41.52 45.37 35.69
N LEU A 105 -40.43 45.36 36.44
CA LEU A 105 -39.07 45.36 35.90
C LEU A 105 -38.81 44.16 34.97
N ASP A 106 -39.25 42.95 35.34
CA ASP A 106 -39.10 41.77 34.49
C ASP A 106 -39.94 41.86 33.20
N ARG A 107 -41.13 42.49 33.25
CA ARG A 107 -41.91 42.80 32.04
C ARG A 107 -41.14 43.75 31.12
N ASP A 108 -40.57 44.83 31.66
CA ASP A 108 -39.79 45.80 30.89
C ASP A 108 -38.53 45.17 30.29
N LYS A 109 -37.84 44.31 31.05
CA LYS A 109 -36.71 43.51 30.56
C LYS A 109 -37.12 42.64 29.37
N LYS A 110 -38.25 41.94 29.47
CA LYS A 110 -38.78 41.12 28.38
C LYS A 110 -39.10 41.95 27.13
N ILE A 111 -39.64 43.15 27.29
CA ILE A 111 -39.88 44.09 26.18
C ILE A 111 -38.54 44.48 25.55
N ASN A 112 -37.56 44.94 26.34
CA ASN A 112 -36.23 45.31 25.86
C ASN A 112 -35.52 44.17 25.12
N LEU A 113 -35.63 42.94 25.62
CA LEU A 113 -35.09 41.75 24.95
C LEU A 113 -35.76 41.47 23.60
N ARG A 114 -37.07 41.69 23.48
CA ARG A 114 -37.78 41.56 22.18
C ARG A 114 -37.31 42.64 21.19
N HIS A 115 -37.19 43.88 21.65
CA HIS A 115 -36.69 44.99 20.82
C HIS A 115 -35.25 44.75 20.38
N LEU A 116 -34.39 44.26 21.28
CA LEU A 116 -33.00 43.92 20.98
C LEU A 116 -32.92 42.86 19.88
N ARG A 117 -33.67 41.75 20.02
CA ARG A 117 -33.69 40.68 19.00
C ARG A 117 -34.15 41.20 17.64
N LYS A 118 -35.15 42.07 17.61
CA LYS A 118 -35.66 42.66 16.37
C LYS A 118 -34.58 43.50 15.68
N LEU A 119 -33.91 44.39 16.41
CA LEU A 119 -32.82 45.20 15.88
C LEU A 119 -31.63 44.35 15.40
N GLU A 120 -31.25 43.31 16.14
CA GLU A 120 -30.19 42.39 15.73
C GLU A 120 -30.58 41.61 14.45
N GLN A 121 -31.85 41.22 14.31
CA GLN A 121 -32.36 40.56 13.12
C GLN A 121 -32.45 41.50 11.91
N ASP A 122 -32.86 42.74 12.10
CA ASP A 122 -32.89 43.77 11.06
C ASP A 122 -31.47 44.06 10.55
N LEU A 123 -30.51 44.21 11.48
CA LEU A 123 -29.09 44.36 11.14
C LEU A 123 -28.56 43.16 10.34
N LEU A 124 -28.85 41.93 10.79
CA LEU A 124 -28.47 40.72 10.07
C LEU A 124 -29.08 40.68 8.67
N SER A 125 -30.33 41.10 8.52
CA SER A 125 -31.03 41.12 7.23
C SER A 125 -30.42 42.17 6.29
N GLU A 126 -30.16 43.39 6.77
CA GLU A 126 -29.43 44.42 6.01
C GLU A 126 -28.06 43.92 5.58
N MET A 127 -27.31 43.29 6.49
CA MET A 127 -26.02 42.67 6.17
C MET A 127 -26.15 41.53 5.17
N GLN A 128 -27.20 40.71 5.24
CA GLN A 128 -27.44 39.62 4.28
C GLN A 128 -27.75 40.13 2.87
N HIS A 129 -28.45 41.26 2.74
CA HIS A 129 -28.83 41.81 1.44
C HIS A 129 -27.75 42.69 0.81
N ASN A 130 -26.82 43.22 1.60
CA ASN A 130 -25.72 44.06 1.12
C ASN A 130 -24.77 43.30 0.16
N ALA A 131 -24.41 43.95 -0.95
CA ALA A 131 -23.52 43.41 -1.96
C ALA A 131 -22.14 43.04 -1.40
N TYR A 132 -21.56 43.86 -0.52
CA TYR A 132 -20.26 43.61 0.11
C TYR A 132 -20.28 42.28 0.89
N PHE A 133 -21.21 42.10 1.82
CA PHE A 133 -21.28 40.86 2.60
C PHE A 133 -21.65 39.64 1.77
N LYS A 134 -22.44 39.79 0.70
CA LYS A 134 -22.66 38.72 -0.29
C LYS A 134 -21.35 38.30 -0.97
N THR A 135 -20.52 39.27 -1.38
CA THR A 135 -19.20 38.97 -1.97
C THR A 135 -18.26 38.32 -0.96
N VAL A 136 -18.24 38.79 0.31
CA VAL A 136 -17.45 38.17 1.40
C VAL A 136 -17.85 36.71 1.61
N ARG A 137 -19.15 36.41 1.73
CA ARG A 137 -19.61 35.01 1.85
C ARG A 137 -19.24 34.16 0.64
N THR A 138 -19.32 34.74 -0.56
CA THR A 138 -18.92 34.04 -1.78
C THR A 138 -17.43 33.72 -1.77
N ILE A 139 -16.59 34.65 -1.31
CA ILE A 139 -15.15 34.43 -1.08
C ILE A 139 -14.93 33.28 -0.09
N GLU A 140 -15.58 33.32 1.08
CA GLU A 140 -15.46 32.26 2.10
C GLU A 140 -15.84 30.87 1.55
N ILE A 141 -16.95 30.78 0.81
CA ILE A 141 -17.38 29.53 0.17
C ILE A 141 -16.33 29.04 -0.84
N LEU A 142 -15.78 29.94 -1.66
CA LEU A 142 -14.74 29.60 -2.65
C LEU A 142 -13.45 29.15 -1.96
N GLU A 143 -13.03 29.80 -0.89
CA GLU A 143 -11.85 29.42 -0.10
C GLU A 143 -12.01 28.04 0.54
N ILE A 144 -13.17 27.75 1.14
CA ILE A 144 -13.49 26.42 1.67
C ILE A 144 -13.41 25.37 0.56
N ASN A 145 -14.05 25.63 -0.58
CA ASN A 145 -14.02 24.72 -1.73
C ASN A 145 -12.59 24.47 -2.24
N LEU A 146 -11.76 25.51 -2.34
CA LEU A 146 -10.35 25.39 -2.73
C LEU A 146 -9.54 24.59 -1.70
N LYS A 147 -9.79 24.77 -0.40
CA LYS A 147 -9.15 24.01 0.68
C LYS A 147 -9.51 22.51 0.62
N GLU A 148 -10.71 22.18 0.15
CA GLU A 148 -11.15 20.78 -0.04
C GLU A 148 -10.61 20.12 -1.31
N MET A 149 -10.24 20.89 -2.34
CA MET A 149 -9.76 20.34 -3.62
C MET A 149 -8.56 19.39 -3.48
N PRO A 150 -7.49 19.71 -2.73
CA PRO A 150 -6.37 18.79 -2.50
C PRO A 150 -6.79 17.46 -1.89
N ARG A 151 -7.75 17.48 -0.93
CA ARG A 151 -8.27 16.26 -0.30
C ARG A 151 -8.99 15.39 -1.32
N ASN A 152 -9.85 16.01 -2.13
CA ASN A 152 -10.58 15.33 -3.20
C ASN A 152 -9.65 14.76 -4.28
N LEU A 153 -8.67 15.54 -4.73
CA LEU A 153 -7.66 15.09 -5.69
C LEU A 153 -6.85 13.91 -5.16
N ASN A 154 -6.38 13.98 -3.91
CA ASN A 154 -5.64 12.90 -3.27
C ASN A 154 -6.48 11.61 -3.17
N LYS A 155 -7.76 11.73 -2.79
CA LYS A 155 -8.70 10.61 -2.73
C LYS A 155 -8.83 9.89 -4.08
N TRP A 156 -9.02 10.61 -5.17
CA TRP A 156 -9.13 10.01 -6.50
C TRP A 156 -7.78 9.50 -7.04
N SER A 157 -6.68 10.18 -6.74
CA SER A 157 -5.33 9.73 -7.07
C SER A 157 -5.01 8.39 -6.41
N LYS A 158 -5.29 8.24 -5.11
CA LYS A 158 -5.15 6.97 -4.38
C LYS A 158 -5.98 5.84 -5.00
N LYS A 159 -7.23 6.12 -5.40
CA LYS A 159 -8.08 5.13 -6.08
C LYS A 159 -7.49 4.69 -7.42
N ARG A 160 -6.94 5.63 -8.21
CA ARG A 160 -6.24 5.34 -9.47
C ARG A 160 -5.02 4.45 -9.25
N VAL A 161 -4.17 4.81 -8.28
CA VAL A 161 -2.96 4.02 -7.95
C VAL A 161 -3.34 2.61 -7.51
N LYS A 162 -4.37 2.46 -6.66
CA LYS A 162 -4.86 1.13 -6.22
C LYS A 162 -5.29 0.26 -7.40
N ILE A 163 -5.97 0.83 -8.38
CA ILE A 163 -6.35 0.10 -9.60
C ILE A 163 -5.13 -0.28 -10.43
N HIS A 164 -4.21 0.65 -10.64
CA HIS A 164 -3.00 0.38 -11.41
C HIS A 164 -2.18 -0.76 -10.78
N ARG A 165 -2.02 -0.76 -9.45
CA ARG A 165 -1.36 -1.85 -8.72
C ARG A 165 -2.04 -3.21 -8.96
N LYS A 166 -3.37 -3.29 -8.84
CA LYS A 166 -4.12 -4.53 -9.12
C LYS A 166 -3.90 -5.04 -10.54
N MET A 167 -3.89 -4.13 -11.52
CA MET A 167 -3.62 -4.49 -12.91
C MET A 167 -2.19 -5.02 -13.09
N LEU A 168 -1.19 -4.36 -12.49
CA LEU A 168 0.20 -4.82 -12.53
C LEU A 168 0.35 -6.21 -11.90
N ASP A 169 -0.30 -6.47 -10.78
CA ASP A 169 -0.24 -7.77 -10.10
C ASP A 169 -0.83 -8.89 -10.97
N LEU A 170 -1.93 -8.62 -11.69
CA LEU A 170 -2.48 -9.57 -12.66
C LEU A 170 -1.52 -9.81 -13.83
N CYS A 171 -0.90 -8.76 -14.37
CA CYS A 171 0.12 -8.92 -15.41
C CYS A 171 1.32 -9.74 -14.94
N ARG A 172 1.75 -9.57 -13.69
CA ARG A 172 2.84 -10.38 -13.09
C ARG A 172 2.43 -11.84 -12.97
N LYS A 173 1.22 -12.13 -12.45
CA LYS A 173 0.69 -13.50 -12.38
C LYS A 173 0.60 -14.15 -13.75
N ALA A 174 0.14 -13.41 -14.76
CA ALA A 174 0.07 -13.88 -16.13
C ALA A 174 1.44 -14.34 -16.67
N LYS A 175 2.50 -13.55 -16.43
CA LYS A 175 3.87 -13.91 -16.81
C LYS A 175 4.37 -15.18 -16.11
N VAL A 176 4.01 -15.37 -14.85
CA VAL A 176 4.36 -16.61 -14.12
C VAL A 176 3.70 -17.82 -14.78
N PHE A 177 2.41 -17.73 -15.11
CA PHE A 177 1.72 -18.82 -15.81
C PHE A 177 2.31 -19.08 -17.21
N GLU A 178 2.71 -18.03 -17.93
CA GLU A 178 3.37 -18.18 -19.23
C GLU A 178 4.72 -18.93 -19.10
N ASN A 179 5.49 -18.65 -18.05
CA ASN A 179 6.73 -19.37 -17.77
C ASN A 179 6.49 -20.84 -17.39
N ILE A 180 5.49 -21.11 -16.55
CA ILE A 180 5.11 -22.48 -16.18
C ILE A 180 4.66 -23.26 -17.42
N LYS A 181 3.85 -22.63 -18.29
CA LYS A 181 3.44 -23.23 -19.56
C LYS A 181 4.64 -23.64 -20.41
N LYS A 182 5.62 -22.75 -20.59
CA LYS A 182 6.85 -23.04 -21.34
C LYS A 182 7.63 -24.22 -20.75
N GLN A 183 7.70 -24.31 -19.42
CA GLN A 183 8.35 -25.45 -18.74
C GLN A 183 7.62 -26.77 -19.04
N ILE A 184 6.30 -26.80 -18.93
CA ILE A 184 5.48 -27.98 -19.24
C ILE A 184 5.65 -28.39 -20.72
N GLU A 185 5.68 -27.42 -21.65
CA GLU A 185 5.92 -27.69 -23.08
C GLU A 185 7.29 -28.35 -23.32
N ILE A 186 8.33 -27.89 -22.62
CA ILE A 186 9.68 -28.48 -22.69
C ILE A 186 9.67 -29.92 -22.15
N GLU A 187 9.01 -30.16 -21.01
CA GLU A 187 8.89 -31.49 -20.42
C GLU A 187 8.11 -32.46 -21.32
N LEU A 188 7.01 -32.00 -21.92
CA LEU A 188 6.20 -32.78 -22.88
C LEU A 188 6.98 -33.10 -24.16
N LEU A 189 7.79 -32.16 -24.67
CA LEU A 189 8.69 -32.43 -25.79
C LEU A 189 9.75 -33.48 -25.43
N GLY A 190 10.34 -33.39 -24.25
CA GLY A 190 11.30 -34.38 -23.75
C GLY A 190 10.70 -35.78 -23.66
N THR A 191 9.51 -35.91 -23.05
CA THR A 191 8.80 -37.19 -22.94
C THR A 191 8.39 -37.76 -24.30
N LYS A 192 7.96 -36.91 -25.24
CA LYS A 192 7.69 -37.33 -26.63
C LYS A 192 8.94 -37.92 -27.27
N HIS A 193 10.08 -37.23 -27.21
CA HIS A 193 11.34 -37.74 -27.76
C HIS A 193 11.77 -39.07 -27.13
N THR A 194 11.59 -39.24 -25.82
CA THR A 194 11.87 -40.54 -25.19
C THR A 194 10.93 -41.64 -25.69
N THR A 195 9.64 -41.34 -25.84
CA THR A 195 8.64 -42.28 -26.34
C THR A 195 8.93 -42.69 -27.77
N ASP A 196 9.23 -41.72 -28.64
CA ASP A 196 9.60 -41.96 -30.04
C ASP A 196 10.84 -42.87 -30.13
N ARG A 197 11.85 -42.62 -29.27
CA ARG A 197 13.05 -43.47 -29.18
C ARG A 197 12.73 -44.89 -28.72
N TYR A 198 11.88 -45.06 -27.70
CA TYR A 198 11.44 -46.39 -27.26
C TYR A 198 10.67 -47.12 -28.37
N LEU A 199 9.81 -46.41 -29.10
CA LEU A 199 9.02 -46.97 -30.19
C LEU A 199 9.88 -47.37 -31.39
N GLN A 200 10.93 -46.60 -31.69
CA GLN A 200 11.97 -46.98 -32.66
C GLN A 200 12.71 -48.24 -32.22
N LEU A 201 13.20 -48.30 -30.99
CA LEU A 201 13.89 -49.49 -30.45
C LEU A 201 12.99 -50.73 -30.45
N TYR A 202 11.72 -50.58 -30.08
CA TYR A 202 10.75 -51.67 -30.10
C TYR A 202 10.49 -52.16 -31.54
N SER A 203 10.32 -51.25 -32.49
CA SER A 203 10.16 -51.58 -33.90
C SER A 203 11.38 -52.28 -34.48
N GLU A 204 12.59 -51.82 -34.14
CA GLU A 204 13.84 -52.49 -34.50
C GLU A 204 13.91 -53.90 -33.93
N LEU A 205 13.59 -54.10 -32.65
CA LEU A 205 13.60 -55.42 -32.00
C LEU A 205 12.59 -56.36 -32.63
N LYS A 206 11.40 -55.87 -32.99
CA LYS A 206 10.34 -56.64 -33.65
C LYS A 206 10.74 -57.05 -35.08
N ASN A 207 11.44 -56.19 -35.79
CA ASN A 207 11.87 -56.41 -37.18
C ASN A 207 13.22 -57.15 -37.30
N ARG A 208 13.93 -57.38 -36.19
CA ARG A 208 15.14 -58.20 -36.18
C ARG A 208 14.77 -59.67 -36.30
N ASN A 209 15.29 -60.30 -37.35
CA ASN A 209 15.18 -61.73 -37.57
C ASN A 209 15.86 -62.46 -36.39
N ARG A 210 15.12 -63.26 -35.60
CA ARG A 210 15.62 -63.93 -34.37
C ARG A 210 16.96 -64.65 -34.57
N LYS A 211 17.21 -65.21 -35.76
CA LYS A 211 18.50 -65.83 -36.14
C LYS A 211 19.70 -64.87 -36.10
N LYS A 212 19.56 -63.63 -36.57
CA LYS A 212 20.64 -62.63 -36.57
C LYS A 212 21.02 -62.19 -35.15
N LEU A 213 20.04 -62.10 -34.25
CA LEU A 213 20.27 -61.73 -32.86
C LEU A 213 21.13 -62.77 -32.11
N ILE A 214 20.88 -64.05 -32.38
CA ILE A 214 21.64 -65.17 -31.81
C ILE A 214 23.08 -65.18 -32.37
N GLU A 215 23.26 -64.95 -33.67
CA GLU A 215 24.59 -64.86 -34.29
C GLU A 215 25.43 -63.69 -33.77
N GLU A 216 24.83 -62.52 -33.56
CA GLU A 216 25.51 -61.34 -33.01
C GLU A 216 25.93 -61.54 -31.55
N GLN A 217 25.08 -62.16 -30.73
CA GLN A 217 25.44 -62.52 -29.36
C GLN A 217 26.61 -63.51 -29.33
N LEU A 218 26.58 -64.55 -30.18
CA LEU A 218 27.68 -65.51 -30.29
C LEU A 218 28.99 -64.86 -30.78
N ARG A 219 28.94 -63.88 -31.69
CA ARG A 219 30.10 -63.09 -32.11
C ARG A 219 30.65 -62.22 -30.97
N PHE A 220 29.78 -61.60 -30.18
CA PHE A 220 30.18 -60.81 -29.02
C PHE A 220 30.93 -61.66 -27.98
N PHE A 221 30.42 -62.85 -27.65
CA PHE A 221 31.10 -63.77 -26.73
C PHE A 221 32.45 -64.27 -27.27
N ARG A 222 32.56 -64.60 -28.57
CA ARG A 222 33.84 -64.97 -29.20
C ARG A 222 34.86 -63.84 -29.17
N ASN A 223 34.45 -62.59 -29.43
CA ASN A 223 35.35 -61.45 -29.41
C ASN A 223 35.81 -61.10 -27.98
N LYS A 224 34.94 -61.30 -26.99
CA LYS A 224 35.28 -61.10 -25.56
C LYS A 224 36.28 -62.14 -25.05
N ALA A 225 36.20 -63.38 -25.55
CA ALA A 225 37.18 -64.43 -25.29
C ALA A 225 38.56 -64.09 -25.90
N LYS A 226 38.59 -63.69 -27.18
CA LYS A 226 39.82 -63.27 -27.88
C LYS A 226 40.47 -62.02 -27.28
N ALA A 227 39.68 -61.11 -26.72
CA ALA A 227 40.19 -59.92 -26.04
C ALA A 227 40.81 -60.21 -24.66
N LYS A 228 40.43 -61.32 -23.99
CA LYS A 228 41.09 -61.79 -22.76
C LYS A 228 42.46 -62.40 -23.06
N GLU A 229 42.60 -63.09 -24.19
CA GLU A 229 43.85 -63.73 -24.64
C GLU A 229 44.94 -62.72 -25.01
N LYS A 230 44.58 -61.55 -25.56
CA LYS A 230 45.53 -60.48 -25.93
C LYS A 230 46.02 -59.60 -24.77
N ARG A 231 45.59 -59.84 -23.53
CA ARG A 231 46.04 -59.08 -22.35
C ARG A 231 47.12 -59.85 -21.57
N VAL A 232 48.24 -60.18 -22.22
CA VAL A 232 49.51 -60.42 -21.50
C VAL A 232 50.04 -59.05 -21.11
N ILE A 233 49.59 -58.57 -19.95
CA ILE A 233 49.91 -57.25 -19.43
C ILE A 233 51.36 -57.22 -18.94
N ASN A 234 52.13 -56.25 -19.42
CA ASN A 234 53.53 -56.02 -19.07
C ASN A 234 53.68 -55.73 -17.55
N THR A 235 53.90 -56.79 -16.78
CA THR A 235 53.91 -56.84 -15.30
C THR A 235 54.92 -55.87 -14.68
N LYS A 236 56.02 -55.56 -15.38
CA LYS A 236 57.05 -54.60 -14.92
C LYS A 236 56.49 -53.18 -14.72
N TYR A 237 55.63 -52.68 -15.59
CA TYR A 237 55.08 -51.32 -15.48
C TYR A 237 54.11 -51.18 -14.31
N ILE A 238 53.26 -52.19 -14.09
CA ILE A 238 52.31 -52.21 -12.97
C ILE A 238 53.05 -52.25 -11.63
N ILE A 239 54.11 -53.05 -11.52
CA ILE A 239 54.93 -53.13 -10.30
C ILE A 239 55.62 -51.79 -10.03
N LYS A 240 56.20 -51.15 -11.05
CA LYS A 240 56.84 -49.82 -10.91
C LYS A 240 55.85 -48.75 -10.45
N LYS A 241 54.65 -48.72 -11.04
CA LYS A 241 53.57 -47.78 -10.65
C LYS A 241 53.06 -48.02 -9.23
N LYS A 242 52.93 -49.28 -8.80
CA LYS A 242 52.55 -49.62 -7.41
C LYS A 242 53.61 -49.19 -6.40
N ARG A 243 54.90 -49.36 -6.71
CA ARG A 243 56.02 -48.92 -5.85
C ARG A 243 56.03 -47.39 -5.67
N LEU A 244 55.90 -46.62 -6.75
CA LEU A 244 55.83 -45.16 -6.70
C LEU A 244 54.63 -44.67 -5.86
N LYS A 245 53.45 -45.28 -6.05
CA LYS A 245 52.26 -44.93 -5.28
C LYS A 245 52.40 -45.24 -3.79
N LYS A 246 53.15 -46.29 -3.42
CA LYS A 246 53.44 -46.63 -2.02
C LYS A 246 54.42 -45.64 -1.39
N LYS A 247 55.48 -45.23 -2.10
CA LYS A 247 56.44 -44.20 -1.63
C LYS A 247 55.73 -42.88 -1.32
N PHE A 248 54.95 -42.36 -2.26
CA PHE A 248 54.22 -41.10 -2.07
C PHE A 248 53.24 -41.13 -0.88
N LYS A 249 52.57 -42.28 -0.65
CA LYS A 249 51.68 -42.44 0.52
C LYS A 249 52.45 -42.41 1.84
N ASN A 250 53.64 -43.00 1.88
CA ASN A 250 54.46 -43.02 3.09
C ASN A 250 54.99 -41.61 3.44
N GLU A 251 55.47 -40.86 2.45
CA GLU A 251 55.91 -39.46 2.64
C GLU A 251 54.77 -38.58 3.17
N LYS A 252 53.56 -38.72 2.62
CA LYS A 252 52.39 -37.98 3.09
C LYS A 252 51.96 -38.37 4.51
N LEU A 253 52.13 -39.63 4.89
CA LEU A 253 51.87 -40.08 6.25
C LEU A 253 52.87 -39.48 7.24
N GLU A 254 54.16 -39.47 6.88
CA GLU A 254 55.23 -38.96 7.73
C GLU A 254 55.01 -37.47 8.06
N ILE A 255 54.70 -36.67 7.05
CA ILE A 255 54.33 -35.26 7.21
C ILE A 255 53.09 -35.10 8.11
N ALA A 256 52.08 -35.95 7.96
CA ALA A 256 50.88 -35.90 8.79
C ALA A 256 51.18 -36.27 10.26
N LEU A 257 52.05 -37.25 10.50
CA LEU A 257 52.46 -37.64 11.86
C LEU A 257 53.32 -36.57 12.54
N GLU A 258 54.22 -35.89 11.81
CA GLU A 258 54.97 -34.75 12.34
C GLU A 258 54.06 -33.55 12.69
N LYS A 259 53.06 -33.27 11.85
CA LYS A 259 52.03 -32.27 12.16
C LYS A 259 51.25 -32.63 13.43
N GLN A 260 50.89 -33.90 13.60
CA GLN A 260 50.21 -34.38 14.81
C GLN A 260 51.08 -34.21 16.05
N LYS A 261 52.36 -34.61 15.98
CA LYS A 261 53.32 -34.47 17.08
C LYS A 261 53.58 -33.01 17.47
N SER A 262 53.57 -32.10 16.51
CA SER A 262 53.75 -30.65 16.73
C SER A 262 52.47 -29.91 17.15
N GLY A 263 51.36 -30.63 17.40
CA GLY A 263 50.08 -30.05 17.85
C GLY A 263 49.37 -29.20 16.78
N LYS A 264 49.81 -29.27 15.52
CA LYS A 264 49.21 -28.51 14.41
C LYS A 264 47.93 -29.20 13.94
N LYS A 265 46.92 -28.39 13.57
CA LYS A 265 45.63 -28.88 13.07
C LYS A 265 45.83 -29.71 11.79
N LEU A 266 45.37 -30.96 11.82
CA LEU A 266 45.38 -31.87 10.68
C LEU A 266 44.17 -31.62 9.77
N ASP A 267 44.39 -31.73 8.46
CA ASP A 267 43.27 -31.77 7.50
C ASP A 267 42.59 -33.15 7.52
N PHE A 268 41.33 -33.23 7.10
CA PHE A 268 40.52 -34.44 7.08
C PHE A 268 41.21 -35.61 6.36
N TYR A 269 41.89 -35.33 5.24
CA TYR A 269 42.61 -36.36 4.48
C TYR A 269 43.87 -36.85 5.18
N GLU A 270 44.57 -35.98 5.93
CA GLU A 270 45.75 -36.33 6.73
C GLU A 270 45.34 -37.19 7.93
N PHE A 271 44.25 -36.80 8.60
CA PHE A 271 43.65 -37.56 9.71
C PHE A 271 43.19 -38.96 9.27
N LYS A 272 42.49 -39.04 8.13
CA LYS A 272 42.08 -40.32 7.54
C LYS A 272 43.27 -41.20 7.17
N LEU A 273 44.36 -40.61 6.66
CA LEU A 273 45.55 -41.36 6.28
C LEU A 273 46.25 -42.01 7.49
N ILE A 274 46.27 -41.33 8.63
CA ILE A 274 46.82 -41.85 9.90
C ILE A 274 45.94 -42.99 10.42
N LEU A 275 44.61 -42.80 10.49
CA LEU A 275 43.67 -43.81 10.96
C LEU A 275 43.65 -45.07 10.09
N ASP A 276 43.70 -44.93 8.77
CA ASP A 276 43.70 -46.07 7.85
C ASP A 276 45.00 -46.89 7.95
N ASN A 277 46.08 -46.31 8.50
CA ASN A 277 47.36 -47.00 8.71
C ASN A 277 47.51 -47.57 10.14
N SER A 278 46.88 -46.99 11.17
CA SER A 278 46.85 -47.59 12.51
C SER A 278 46.09 -48.92 12.50
N LYS A 279 44.95 -48.98 11.79
CA LYS A 279 44.14 -50.19 11.61
C LYS A 279 44.79 -51.34 10.82
N LYS A 280 45.97 -51.11 10.23
CA LYS A 280 46.72 -52.14 9.47
C LYS A 280 47.90 -52.71 10.24
N LYS A 281 48.22 -52.16 11.42
CA LYS A 281 49.31 -52.63 12.29
C LYS A 281 48.80 -53.44 13.50
N GLU A 282 47.49 -53.51 13.68
CA GLU A 282 46.77 -54.53 14.47
C GLU A 282 46.47 -55.74 13.57
#